data_AF-A0A971BAG8-F1
#
_entry.id   AF-A0A971BAG8-F1
#
_cell.length_a   1.000
_cell.length_b   1.000
_cell.length_c   1.000
_cell.angle_alpha   90.00
_cell.angle_beta   90.00
_cell.angle_gamma   90.00
#
_symmetry.space_group_name_H-M   'P 1'
#
loop_
_entity.id
_entity.type
_entity.pdbx_description
1 polymer ?
#
loop_
_entity_poly.entity_id
_entity_poly.type
_entity_poly.pdbx_seq_one_letter_code
_entity_poly.pdbx_strand_id
1 'polypeptide(L)'
;MANQLTLQNDFTISGKGLHTGLHITARFCPAPANTGYVFVRTDLEDKPSIEALADNVHHTERGTVLEKNGVQVSTIEHAMAALWAAGIDNCLIEINGPEMPILDGSAIDFVQAIEKAGKEEQSYHKQYYVVRNRIEVSDPETGSSLIILPYDGFSVTTLISYPSSILSNQFARLNALSDFASEVADSRTFVFVREVELLLKHNLIKGGDLDNALVIYDQEMSQEKLDQLADTMHIPHKLVNKLGYINNKPLKYDNEPARHKLMDLMGDLALIGKPLKGHIIATRPGHNINNKMARLIRKDIKRQEIQAPVYNADLPPVMDNIRIKQLLPHRWPFQLVDKVIEISERHVVGIKNVTGNEQFFIGHFPDEPVMPGVLQIEAMAQTGGLLILNTVPDPERYSTYFLKIENVKFRQKVVPGDTLIFRLDLMDQIRRGIVSMKGYAFVGDKIVTEAEFMAQVVKNK
;
A
#
# COMPACT_ATOMS: atom_id res chain seq x y z
N MET A 1 0.73 18.77 -11.68
CA MET A 1 0.77 17.43 -11.08
C MET A 1 -0.48 16.70 -11.51
N ALA A 2 -0.43 15.42 -11.84
CA ALA A 2 -1.65 14.66 -12.17
C ALA A 2 -2.51 14.52 -10.90
N ASN A 3 -3.83 14.50 -11.06
CA ASN A 3 -4.74 14.18 -9.97
C ASN A 3 -4.95 12.67 -9.83
N GLN A 4 -5.52 12.29 -8.69
CA GLN A 4 -5.97 10.93 -8.44
C GLN A 4 -7.13 10.58 -9.37
N LEU A 5 -7.20 9.31 -9.75
CA LEU A 5 -8.27 8.76 -10.57
C LEU A 5 -9.06 7.71 -9.79
N THR A 6 -10.36 7.66 -10.04
CA THR A 6 -11.23 6.54 -9.68
C THR A 6 -11.98 6.06 -10.93
N LEU A 7 -12.78 5.00 -10.80
CA LEU A 7 -13.67 4.57 -11.87
C LEU A 7 -14.81 5.57 -12.04
N GLN A 8 -15.26 5.80 -13.28
CA GLN A 8 -16.43 6.65 -13.53
C GLN A 8 -17.74 5.90 -13.28
N ASN A 9 -17.81 4.64 -13.71
CA ASN A 9 -18.94 3.75 -13.46
C ASN A 9 -18.44 2.47 -12.79
N ASP A 10 -19.34 1.76 -12.11
CA ASP A 10 -19.04 0.43 -11.60
C ASP A 10 -19.03 -0.60 -12.74
N PHE A 11 -18.28 -1.68 -12.55
CA PHE A 11 -18.35 -2.84 -13.42
C PHE A 11 -18.28 -4.13 -12.61
N THR A 12 -18.80 -5.21 -13.19
CA THR A 12 -18.83 -6.53 -12.55
C THR A 12 -18.19 -7.55 -13.47
N ILE A 13 -17.37 -8.42 -12.87
CA ILE A 13 -16.77 -9.58 -13.51
C ILE A 13 -17.19 -10.82 -12.72
N SER A 14 -17.46 -11.91 -13.43
CA SER A 14 -17.80 -13.19 -12.80
C SER A 14 -17.11 -14.33 -13.51
N GLY A 15 -16.61 -15.30 -12.74
CA GLY A 15 -15.85 -16.42 -13.28
C GLY A 15 -15.55 -17.46 -12.22
N LYS A 16 -14.89 -18.55 -12.62
CA LYS A 16 -14.40 -19.56 -11.69
C LYS A 16 -13.19 -19.02 -10.94
N GLY A 17 -13.05 -19.31 -9.66
CA GLY A 17 -11.82 -19.06 -8.91
C GLY A 17 -10.77 -20.13 -9.20
N LEU A 18 -9.49 -19.77 -9.31
CA LEU A 18 -8.42 -20.69 -9.71
C LEU A 18 -8.23 -21.83 -8.72
N HIS A 19 -8.14 -21.53 -7.42
CA HIS A 19 -7.78 -22.54 -6.43
C HIS A 19 -9.00 -23.22 -5.83
N THR A 20 -10.05 -22.46 -5.53
CA THR A 20 -11.27 -22.98 -4.90
C THR A 20 -12.21 -23.65 -5.90
N GLY A 21 -12.18 -23.22 -7.17
CA GLY A 21 -13.12 -23.66 -8.19
C GLY A 21 -14.54 -23.11 -8.03
N LEU A 22 -14.78 -22.22 -7.05
CA LEU A 22 -16.09 -21.58 -6.83
C LEU A 22 -16.43 -20.61 -7.97
N HIS A 23 -17.71 -20.36 -8.20
CA HIS A 23 -18.14 -19.27 -9.07
C HIS A 23 -18.18 -17.97 -8.27
N ILE A 24 -17.36 -17.00 -8.65
CA ILE A 24 -17.10 -15.78 -7.90
C ILE A 24 -17.48 -14.59 -8.76
N THR A 25 -18.15 -13.63 -8.14
CA THR A 25 -18.53 -12.34 -8.68
C THR A 25 -17.77 -11.26 -7.92
N ALA A 26 -17.03 -10.43 -8.67
CA ALA A 26 -16.34 -9.26 -8.16
C ALA A 26 -16.88 -8.00 -8.84
N ARG A 27 -17.29 -7.02 -8.04
CA ARG A 27 -17.77 -5.71 -8.48
C ARG A 27 -16.77 -4.63 -8.08
N PHE A 28 -16.38 -3.82 -9.04
CA PHE A 28 -15.42 -2.74 -8.89
C PHE A 28 -16.17 -1.42 -8.94
N CYS A 29 -16.05 -0.63 -7.87
CA CYS A 29 -16.84 0.57 -7.64
C CYS A 29 -15.92 1.80 -7.53
N PRO A 30 -16.39 2.99 -7.95
CA PRO A 30 -15.74 4.25 -7.63
C PRO A 30 -15.56 4.40 -6.12
N ALA A 31 -14.47 5.04 -5.70
CA ALA A 31 -14.17 5.28 -4.28
C ALA A 31 -13.68 6.71 -4.05
N PRO A 32 -13.94 7.31 -2.87
CA PRO A 32 -13.46 8.64 -2.53
C PRO A 32 -11.93 8.77 -2.62
N ALA A 33 -11.44 10.00 -2.78
CA ALA A 33 -10.01 10.24 -2.85
C ALA A 33 -9.29 9.79 -1.57
N ASN A 34 -8.04 9.32 -1.74
CA ASN A 34 -7.19 8.74 -0.69
C ASN A 34 -7.72 7.44 -0.04
N THR A 35 -8.71 6.78 -0.63
CA THR A 35 -9.17 5.45 -0.18
C THR A 35 -8.15 4.37 -0.49
N GLY A 36 -7.45 4.46 -1.63
CA GLY A 36 -6.67 3.34 -2.16
C GLY A 36 -7.57 2.23 -2.72
N TYR A 37 -7.01 1.03 -2.81
CA TYR A 37 -7.77 -0.17 -3.15
C TYR A 37 -8.24 -0.89 -1.88
N VAL A 38 -9.53 -1.18 -1.80
CA VAL A 38 -10.12 -1.84 -0.63
C VAL A 38 -11.00 -2.99 -1.10
N PHE A 39 -10.69 -4.20 -0.66
CA PHE A 39 -11.53 -5.38 -0.86
C PHE A 39 -12.61 -5.47 0.21
N VAL A 40 -13.81 -5.89 -0.16
CA VAL A 40 -14.95 -6.09 0.74
C VAL A 40 -15.55 -7.48 0.49
N ARG A 41 -15.51 -8.35 1.51
CA ARG A 41 -16.07 -9.71 1.43
C ARG A 41 -17.57 -9.70 1.69
N THR A 42 -18.35 -9.58 0.62
CA THR A 42 -19.81 -9.44 0.65
C THR A 42 -20.57 -10.71 1.02
N ASP A 43 -19.90 -11.86 0.97
CA ASP A 43 -20.42 -13.16 1.37
C ASP A 43 -20.42 -13.39 2.89
N LEU A 44 -19.82 -12.47 3.67
CA LEU A 44 -19.77 -12.53 5.14
C LEU A 44 -20.72 -11.49 5.77
N GLU A 45 -21.27 -11.80 6.95
CA GLU A 45 -22.35 -11.05 7.63
C GLU A 45 -22.02 -9.55 7.83
N ASP A 46 -20.79 -9.24 8.23
CA ASP A 46 -20.34 -7.86 8.52
C ASP A 46 -19.69 -7.14 7.32
N LYS A 47 -19.62 -7.80 6.15
CA LYS A 47 -18.92 -7.29 4.96
C LYS A 47 -17.53 -6.71 5.28
N PRO A 48 -16.64 -7.50 5.92
CA PRO A 48 -15.35 -7.00 6.36
C PRO A 48 -14.50 -6.52 5.19
N SER A 49 -13.74 -5.46 5.44
CA SER A 49 -12.89 -4.81 4.43
C SER A 49 -11.40 -5.00 4.69
N ILE A 50 -10.63 -5.16 3.62
CA ILE A 50 -9.17 -5.32 3.66
C ILE A 50 -8.54 -4.32 2.68
N GLU A 51 -7.69 -3.43 3.18
CA GLU A 51 -6.91 -2.54 2.32
C GLU A 51 -5.84 -3.34 1.56
N ALA A 52 -5.74 -3.14 0.25
CA ALA A 52 -4.76 -3.83 -0.60
C ALA A 52 -3.37 -3.16 -0.45
N LEU A 53 -2.76 -3.39 0.72
CA LEU A 53 -1.44 -2.91 1.07
C LEU A 53 -0.52 -4.08 1.36
N ALA A 54 0.78 -3.94 1.05
CA ALA A 54 1.77 -5.00 1.31
C ALA A 54 1.92 -5.33 2.81
N ASP A 55 1.46 -4.42 3.68
CA ASP A 55 1.34 -4.62 5.13
C ASP A 55 0.33 -5.73 5.48
N ASN A 56 -0.73 -5.88 4.68
CA ASN A 56 -1.82 -6.86 4.87
C ASN A 56 -1.59 -8.16 4.09
N VAL A 57 -0.48 -8.32 3.36
CA VAL A 57 -0.16 -9.60 2.70
C VAL A 57 0.30 -10.60 3.75
N HIS A 58 -0.42 -11.72 3.89
CA HIS A 58 -0.12 -12.73 4.90
C HIS A 58 0.83 -13.82 4.39
N HIS A 59 0.46 -14.44 3.26
CA HIS A 59 1.26 -15.46 2.59
C HIS A 59 1.29 -15.23 1.09
N THR A 60 2.28 -15.82 0.43
CA THR A 60 2.54 -15.67 -1.01
C THR A 60 2.62 -17.03 -1.71
N GLU A 61 2.06 -18.07 -1.10
CA GLU A 61 2.06 -19.41 -1.66
C GLU A 61 1.03 -19.49 -2.78
N ARG A 62 1.52 -19.64 -4.02
CA ARG A 62 0.72 -19.82 -5.25
C ARG A 62 -0.21 -18.65 -5.63
N GLY A 63 0.04 -17.46 -5.08
CA GLY A 63 -0.60 -16.18 -5.42
C GLY A 63 -0.35 -15.16 -4.31
N THR A 64 -0.91 -13.96 -4.41
CA THR A 64 -0.85 -12.97 -3.31
C THR A 64 -2.12 -13.03 -2.47
N VAL A 65 -1.95 -13.27 -1.16
CA VAL A 65 -3.07 -13.40 -0.20
C VAL A 65 -3.05 -12.24 0.79
N LEU A 66 -4.12 -11.44 0.77
CA LEU A 66 -4.37 -10.44 1.80
C LEU A 66 -5.11 -11.06 2.98
N GLU A 67 -4.77 -10.63 4.20
CA GLU A 67 -5.49 -10.97 5.42
C GLU A 67 -5.65 -9.76 6.34
N LYS A 68 -6.84 -9.62 6.94
CA LYS A 68 -7.08 -8.72 8.07
C LYS A 68 -8.14 -9.31 8.98
N ASN A 69 -7.85 -9.37 10.28
CA ASN A 69 -8.75 -9.91 11.31
C ASN A 69 -9.29 -11.32 10.97
N GLY A 70 -8.46 -12.19 10.41
CA GLY A 70 -8.83 -13.57 10.04
C GLY A 70 -9.64 -13.71 8.73
N VAL A 71 -9.94 -12.61 8.04
CA VAL A 71 -10.60 -12.63 6.73
C VAL A 71 -9.54 -12.53 5.64
N GLN A 72 -9.66 -13.36 4.60
CA GLN A 72 -8.69 -13.44 3.51
C GLN A 72 -9.29 -13.17 2.13
N VAL A 73 -8.47 -12.65 1.22
CA VAL A 73 -8.73 -12.58 -0.24
C VAL A 73 -7.43 -12.92 -0.98
N SER A 74 -7.47 -13.89 -1.88
CA SER A 74 -6.33 -14.32 -2.70
C SER A 74 -6.45 -14.02 -4.20
N THR A 75 -5.37 -14.24 -4.94
CA THR A 75 -5.31 -14.19 -6.42
C THR A 75 -5.62 -12.79 -6.97
N ILE A 76 -5.25 -11.76 -6.22
CA ILE A 76 -5.60 -10.36 -6.51
C ILE A 76 -4.71 -9.72 -7.58
N GLU A 77 -3.55 -10.31 -7.84
CA GLU A 77 -2.44 -9.75 -8.62
C GLU A 77 -2.84 -9.26 -10.01
N HIS A 78 -3.67 -10.01 -10.76
CA HIS A 78 -4.06 -9.61 -12.12
C HIS A 78 -4.96 -8.36 -12.11
N ALA A 79 -5.93 -8.31 -11.19
CA ALA A 79 -6.81 -7.16 -11.02
C ALA A 79 -6.04 -5.94 -10.53
N MET A 80 -5.09 -6.12 -9.61
CA MET A 80 -4.21 -5.05 -9.14
C MET A 80 -3.31 -4.52 -10.26
N ALA A 81 -2.76 -5.39 -11.10
CA ALA A 81 -1.95 -4.99 -12.24
C ALA A 81 -2.78 -4.15 -13.23
N ALA A 82 -4.01 -4.56 -13.55
CA ALA A 82 -4.91 -3.85 -14.44
C ALA A 82 -5.30 -2.46 -13.91
N LEU A 83 -5.73 -2.36 -12.65
CA LEU A 83 -6.09 -1.10 -12.01
C LEU A 83 -4.89 -0.14 -11.96
N TRP A 84 -3.73 -0.65 -11.57
CA TRP A 84 -2.51 0.16 -11.45
C TRP A 84 -2.00 0.65 -12.80
N ALA A 85 -2.02 -0.20 -13.83
CA ALA A 85 -1.66 0.17 -15.19
C ALA A 85 -2.64 1.19 -15.80
N ALA A 86 -3.94 1.06 -15.50
CA ALA A 86 -4.94 2.04 -15.88
C ALA A 86 -4.78 3.38 -15.13
N GLY A 87 -3.97 3.42 -14.08
CA GLY A 87 -3.72 4.60 -13.27
C GLY A 87 -4.85 4.92 -12.28
N ILE A 88 -5.74 3.96 -11.99
CA ILE A 88 -6.75 4.11 -10.94
C ILE A 88 -6.03 4.17 -9.59
N ASP A 89 -6.40 5.09 -8.72
CA ASP A 89 -5.84 5.21 -7.36
C ASP A 89 -6.80 4.69 -6.30
N ASN A 90 -8.09 4.92 -6.52
CA ASN A 90 -9.14 4.64 -5.54
C ASN A 90 -10.18 3.72 -6.15
N CYS A 91 -10.38 2.55 -5.56
CA CYS A 91 -11.36 1.57 -6.03
C CYS A 91 -11.84 0.70 -4.86
N LEU A 92 -13.15 0.57 -4.72
CA LEU A 92 -13.77 -0.36 -3.78
C LEU A 92 -14.12 -1.65 -4.54
N ILE A 93 -13.66 -2.80 -4.05
CA ILE A 93 -13.75 -4.09 -4.73
C ILE A 93 -14.59 -5.03 -3.88
N GLU A 94 -15.87 -5.15 -4.22
CA GLU A 94 -16.82 -6.05 -3.57
C GLU A 94 -16.70 -7.45 -4.17
N ILE A 95 -16.51 -8.48 -3.34
CA ILE A 95 -16.34 -9.86 -3.80
C ILE A 95 -17.16 -10.82 -2.94
N ASN A 96 -17.75 -11.85 -3.54
CA ASN A 96 -18.59 -12.86 -2.86
C ASN A 96 -17.86 -14.19 -2.61
N GLY A 97 -16.53 -14.17 -2.55
CA GLY A 97 -15.72 -15.36 -2.39
C GLY A 97 -14.32 -15.04 -1.84
N PRO A 98 -13.55 -16.07 -1.47
CA PRO A 98 -12.24 -15.92 -0.82
C PRO A 98 -11.08 -15.63 -1.78
N GLU A 99 -11.31 -15.63 -3.10
CA GLU A 99 -10.30 -15.36 -4.12
C GLU A 99 -10.91 -14.59 -5.29
N MET A 100 -10.11 -13.92 -6.11
CA MET A 100 -10.58 -13.32 -7.36
C MET A 100 -10.87 -14.39 -8.44
N PRO A 101 -11.85 -14.15 -9.34
CA PRO A 101 -12.08 -15.02 -10.49
C PRO A 101 -10.86 -15.02 -11.43
N ILE A 102 -10.47 -16.20 -11.93
CA ILE A 102 -9.28 -16.36 -12.78
C ILE A 102 -9.50 -15.94 -14.23
N LEU A 103 -10.74 -16.01 -14.70
CA LEU A 103 -11.14 -15.68 -16.08
C LEU A 103 -10.35 -16.51 -17.09
N ASP A 104 -9.66 -15.88 -18.03
CA ASP A 104 -8.77 -16.54 -18.99
C ASP A 104 -7.33 -16.74 -18.48
N GLY A 105 -7.06 -16.37 -17.22
CA GLY A 105 -5.73 -16.44 -16.61
C GLY A 105 -4.85 -15.21 -16.83
N SER A 106 -5.34 -14.20 -17.55
CA SER A 106 -4.65 -12.95 -17.82
C SER A 106 -5.33 -11.77 -17.10
N ALA A 107 -4.97 -10.54 -17.45
CA ALA A 107 -5.63 -9.32 -16.98
C ALA A 107 -6.53 -8.66 -18.04
N ILE A 108 -6.69 -9.26 -19.23
CA ILE A 108 -7.32 -8.60 -20.38
C ILE A 108 -8.77 -8.21 -20.12
N ASP A 109 -9.54 -9.08 -19.47
CA ASP A 109 -10.95 -8.83 -19.13
C ASP A 109 -11.09 -7.67 -18.13
N PHE A 110 -10.16 -7.56 -17.16
CA PHE A 110 -10.13 -6.42 -16.24
C PHE A 110 -9.82 -5.11 -16.97
N VAL A 111 -8.84 -5.12 -17.88
CA VAL A 111 -8.48 -3.94 -18.69
C VAL A 111 -9.67 -3.46 -19.52
N GLN A 112 -10.31 -4.37 -20.25
CA GLN A 112 -11.48 -4.05 -21.08
C GLN A 112 -12.65 -3.52 -20.25
N ALA A 113 -12.88 -4.10 -19.07
CA ALA A 113 -13.94 -3.64 -18.18
C ALA A 113 -13.65 -2.24 -17.60
N ILE A 114 -12.40 -1.95 -17.23
CA ILE A 114 -11.98 -0.63 -16.76
C ILE A 114 -12.11 0.42 -17.87
N GLU A 115 -11.70 0.10 -19.10
CA GLU A 115 -11.83 0.99 -20.25
C GLU A 115 -13.29 1.33 -20.54
N LYS A 116 -14.18 0.33 -20.50
CA LYS A 116 -15.62 0.51 -20.69
C LYS A 116 -16.27 1.30 -19.55
N ALA A 117 -15.82 1.09 -18.32
CA ALA A 117 -16.34 1.79 -17.14
C ALA A 117 -15.96 3.28 -17.13
N GLY A 118 -14.83 3.64 -17.75
CA GLY A 118 -14.31 5.00 -17.77
C GLY A 118 -13.57 5.37 -16.50
N LYS A 119 -12.89 6.52 -16.54
CA LYS A 119 -12.06 7.04 -15.44
C LYS A 119 -12.56 8.43 -15.05
N GLU A 120 -12.63 8.70 -13.76
CA GLU A 120 -13.01 10.00 -13.22
C GLU A 120 -11.84 10.61 -12.45
N GLU A 121 -11.53 11.87 -12.75
CA GLU A 121 -10.50 12.64 -12.08
C GLU A 121 -11.02 13.25 -10.78
N GLN A 122 -10.27 13.10 -9.69
CA GLN A 122 -10.64 13.60 -8.36
C GLN A 122 -9.89 14.89 -8.02
N SER A 123 -10.36 15.64 -7.02
CA SER A 123 -9.78 16.93 -6.64
C SER A 123 -8.44 16.86 -5.88
N TYR A 124 -7.84 15.68 -5.75
CA TYR A 124 -6.61 15.45 -4.98
C TYR A 124 -5.45 15.09 -5.90
N HIS A 125 -4.25 15.61 -5.62
CA HIS A 125 -3.06 15.28 -6.40
C HIS A 125 -2.58 13.84 -6.14
N LYS A 126 -2.06 13.23 -7.21
CA LYS A 126 -1.41 11.94 -7.17
C LYS A 126 -0.05 12.04 -6.47
N GLN A 127 0.18 11.22 -5.46
CA GLN A 127 1.45 11.18 -4.73
C GLN A 127 2.33 10.04 -5.24
N TYR A 128 3.35 10.36 -6.04
CA TYR A 128 4.30 9.37 -6.53
C TYR A 128 5.34 9.02 -5.49
N TYR A 129 5.65 7.74 -5.35
CA TYR A 129 6.90 7.30 -4.72
C TYR A 129 8.02 7.39 -5.76
N VAL A 130 8.99 8.26 -5.51
CA VAL A 130 10.12 8.50 -6.42
C VAL A 130 11.36 7.81 -5.86
N VAL A 131 11.88 6.85 -6.62
CA VAL A 131 13.10 6.12 -6.25
C VAL A 131 14.29 7.04 -6.44
N ARG A 132 14.92 7.44 -5.33
CA ARG A 132 16.10 8.33 -5.34
C ARG A 132 17.42 7.58 -5.31
N ASN A 133 17.43 6.39 -4.73
CA ASN A 133 18.60 5.53 -4.60
C ASN A 133 18.24 4.12 -5.02
N ARG A 134 19.25 3.33 -5.40
CA ARG A 134 19.08 1.90 -5.71
C ARG A 134 18.47 1.16 -4.51
N ILE A 135 17.41 0.41 -4.76
CA ILE A 135 16.77 -0.51 -3.80
C ILE A 135 16.96 -1.93 -4.33
N GLU A 136 17.35 -2.87 -3.49
CA GLU A 136 17.61 -4.25 -3.90
C GLU A 136 17.10 -5.23 -2.84
N VAL A 137 16.50 -6.32 -3.31
CA VAL A 137 16.25 -7.53 -2.51
C VAL A 137 16.69 -8.76 -3.32
N SER A 138 17.20 -9.76 -2.62
CA SER A 138 17.58 -11.05 -3.20
C SER A 138 17.18 -12.20 -2.31
N ASP A 139 16.97 -13.36 -2.92
CA ASP A 139 16.71 -14.63 -2.27
C ASP A 139 17.75 -15.65 -2.76
N PRO A 140 18.76 -15.98 -1.93
CA PRO A 140 19.82 -16.92 -2.31
C PRO A 140 19.32 -18.34 -2.59
N GLU A 141 18.21 -18.78 -1.98
CA GLU A 141 17.71 -20.15 -2.13
C GLU A 141 17.09 -20.38 -3.51
N THR A 142 16.30 -19.41 -3.96
CA THR A 142 15.64 -19.46 -5.28
C THR A 142 16.50 -18.83 -6.39
N GLY A 143 17.51 -18.03 -6.02
CA GLY A 143 18.28 -17.20 -6.94
C GLY A 143 17.48 -16.03 -7.50
N SER A 144 16.36 -15.67 -6.86
CA SER A 144 15.50 -14.57 -7.27
C SER A 144 16.09 -13.24 -6.81
N SER A 145 15.97 -12.19 -7.63
CA SER A 145 16.41 -10.85 -7.25
C SER A 145 15.60 -9.75 -7.92
N LEU A 146 15.33 -8.68 -7.17
CA LEU A 146 14.66 -7.48 -7.67
C LEU A 146 15.54 -6.27 -7.34
N ILE A 147 15.79 -5.45 -8.35
CA ILE A 147 16.51 -4.17 -8.23
C ILE A 147 15.60 -3.07 -8.77
N ILE A 148 15.51 -1.96 -8.04
CA ILE A 148 14.83 -0.74 -8.50
C ILE A 148 15.83 0.40 -8.56
N LEU A 149 15.92 1.03 -9.71
CA LEU A 149 16.83 2.14 -10.00
C LEU A 149 16.06 3.45 -10.15
N PRO A 150 16.69 4.60 -9.83
CA PRO A 150 16.11 5.91 -10.13
C PRO A 150 15.78 6.07 -11.61
N TYR A 151 14.55 6.49 -11.91
CA TYR A 151 14.07 6.76 -13.25
C TYR A 151 12.86 7.70 -13.17
N ASP A 152 12.77 8.69 -14.05
CA ASP A 152 11.71 9.72 -13.99
C ASP A 152 10.33 9.21 -14.44
N GLY A 153 10.30 8.07 -15.13
CA GLY A 153 9.09 7.34 -15.51
C GLY A 153 8.93 6.04 -14.73
N PHE A 154 8.13 5.13 -15.28
CA PHE A 154 7.98 3.77 -14.79
C PHE A 154 8.35 2.80 -15.90
N SER A 155 9.21 1.83 -15.61
CA SER A 155 9.50 0.74 -16.54
C SER A 155 9.90 -0.53 -15.79
N VAL A 156 9.65 -1.68 -16.41
CA VAL A 156 9.93 -3.00 -15.82
C VAL A 156 10.62 -3.88 -16.84
N THR A 157 11.66 -4.58 -16.39
CA THR A 157 12.29 -5.68 -17.13
C THR A 157 12.24 -6.92 -16.27
N THR A 158 11.64 -8.00 -16.78
CA THR A 158 11.63 -9.31 -16.13
C THR A 158 12.46 -10.29 -16.92
N LEU A 159 13.22 -11.12 -16.21
CA LEU A 159 13.98 -12.23 -16.75
C LEU A 159 13.54 -13.49 -16.02
N ILE A 160 13.04 -14.48 -16.75
CA ILE A 160 12.63 -15.76 -16.19
C ILE A 160 13.56 -16.87 -16.67
N SER A 161 13.81 -17.83 -15.80
CA SER A 161 14.69 -18.96 -16.06
C SER A 161 14.19 -20.13 -15.27
N TYR A 162 13.74 -21.17 -15.96
CA TYR A 162 13.21 -22.40 -15.39
C TYR A 162 14.06 -23.59 -15.82
N PRO A 163 14.24 -24.61 -14.96
CA PRO A 163 14.88 -25.86 -15.34
C PRO A 163 13.90 -26.70 -16.20
N SER A 164 13.74 -26.29 -17.46
CA SER A 164 12.83 -26.90 -18.43
C SER A 164 13.44 -26.88 -19.83
N SER A 165 13.26 -27.96 -20.58
CA SER A 165 13.64 -28.05 -21.99
C SER A 165 12.66 -27.32 -22.91
N ILE A 166 11.44 -27.04 -22.42
CA ILE A 166 10.37 -26.38 -23.17
C ILE A 166 10.33 -24.89 -22.87
N LEU A 167 10.43 -24.50 -21.60
CA LEU A 167 10.46 -23.10 -21.21
C LEU A 167 11.90 -22.60 -21.16
N SER A 168 12.38 -22.04 -22.28
CA SER A 168 13.70 -21.42 -22.36
C SER A 168 13.82 -20.21 -21.43
N ASN A 169 15.05 -19.72 -21.25
CA ASN A 169 15.24 -18.40 -20.64
C ASN A 169 14.54 -17.36 -21.52
N GLN A 170 13.71 -16.53 -20.90
CA GLN A 170 12.92 -15.51 -21.57
C GLN A 170 13.04 -14.19 -20.81
N PHE A 171 12.86 -13.09 -21.53
CA PHE A 171 12.71 -11.78 -20.92
C PHE A 171 11.47 -11.07 -21.47
N ALA A 172 10.91 -10.17 -20.68
CA ALA A 172 9.89 -9.23 -21.10
C ALA A 172 10.23 -7.84 -20.56
N ARG A 173 9.83 -6.81 -21.29
CA ARG A 173 10.05 -5.43 -20.90
C ARG A 173 8.79 -4.63 -21.17
N LEU A 174 8.44 -3.76 -20.21
CA LEU A 174 7.41 -2.75 -20.33
C LEU A 174 8.08 -1.38 -20.20
N ASN A 175 7.97 -0.54 -21.24
CA ASN A 175 8.64 0.76 -21.27
C ASN A 175 7.84 1.85 -20.57
N ALA A 176 6.51 1.79 -20.67
CA ALA A 176 5.60 2.67 -19.96
C ALA A 176 4.33 1.91 -19.52
N LEU A 177 3.65 2.39 -18.49
CA LEU A 177 2.37 1.83 -18.03
C LEU A 177 1.29 1.83 -19.12
N SER A 178 1.34 2.80 -20.04
CA SER A 178 0.43 2.90 -21.19
C SER A 178 0.47 1.68 -22.09
N ASP A 179 1.59 0.96 -22.14
CA ASP A 179 1.80 -0.15 -23.07
C ASP A 179 1.22 -1.46 -22.51
N PHE A 180 0.82 -1.48 -21.22
CA PHE A 180 0.37 -2.68 -20.51
C PHE A 180 -0.82 -3.35 -21.20
N ALA A 181 -1.82 -2.57 -21.62
CA ALA A 181 -3.04 -3.09 -22.25
C ALA A 181 -2.75 -3.85 -23.55
N SER A 182 -1.88 -3.32 -24.40
CA SER A 182 -1.54 -3.90 -25.70
C SER A 182 -0.46 -4.97 -25.64
N GLU A 183 0.47 -4.87 -24.68
CA GLU A 183 1.67 -5.69 -24.66
C GLU A 183 1.64 -6.79 -23.59
N VAL A 184 0.94 -6.62 -22.48
CA VAL A 184 1.10 -7.51 -21.31
C VAL A 184 -0.22 -8.12 -20.86
N ALA A 185 -1.32 -7.38 -20.92
CA ALA A 185 -2.58 -7.74 -20.30
C ALA A 185 -3.16 -9.10 -20.75
N ASP A 186 -2.92 -9.53 -21.99
CA ASP A 186 -3.37 -10.81 -22.58
C ASP A 186 -2.36 -11.96 -22.35
N SER A 187 -1.49 -11.86 -21.32
CA SER A 187 -0.50 -12.90 -20.98
C SER A 187 -0.99 -13.78 -19.85
N ARG A 188 -1.34 -15.03 -20.18
CA ARG A 188 -1.98 -15.95 -19.23
C ARG A 188 -1.00 -16.56 -18.23
N THR A 189 -1.53 -16.91 -17.07
CA THR A 189 -0.80 -17.68 -16.05
C THR A 189 -0.37 -19.03 -16.57
N PHE A 190 0.57 -19.68 -15.91
CA PHE A 190 1.12 -20.94 -16.40
C PHE A 190 1.48 -21.92 -15.28
N VAL A 191 1.43 -23.20 -15.63
CA VAL A 191 1.76 -24.31 -14.73
C VAL A 191 2.47 -25.42 -15.49
N PHE A 192 3.41 -26.09 -14.83
CA PHE A 192 4.02 -27.30 -15.36
C PHE A 192 3.16 -28.53 -15.01
N VAL A 193 2.97 -29.44 -15.96
CA VAL A 193 2.18 -30.67 -15.73
C VAL A 193 2.73 -31.48 -14.54
N ARG A 194 4.05 -31.53 -14.37
CA ARG A 194 4.71 -32.21 -13.23
C ARG A 194 4.34 -31.65 -11.85
N GLU A 195 3.81 -30.43 -11.79
CA GLU A 195 3.39 -29.78 -10.53
C GLU A 195 1.91 -29.98 -10.21
N VAL A 196 1.08 -30.35 -11.20
CA VAL A 196 -0.38 -30.42 -11.07
C VAL A 196 -0.80 -31.41 -9.97
N GLU A 197 -0.21 -32.59 -9.94
CA GLU A 197 -0.53 -33.62 -8.95
C GLU A 197 -0.28 -33.13 -7.50
N LEU A 198 0.84 -32.44 -7.27
CA LEU A 198 1.18 -31.88 -5.96
C LEU A 198 0.20 -30.76 -5.59
N LEU A 199 -0.13 -29.87 -6.51
CA LEU A 199 -1.07 -28.78 -6.30
C LEU A 199 -2.46 -29.31 -5.91
N LEU A 200 -2.96 -30.32 -6.61
CA LEU A 200 -4.25 -30.94 -6.30
C LEU A 200 -4.25 -31.61 -4.91
N LYS A 201 -3.16 -32.28 -4.52
CA LYS A 201 -3.01 -32.87 -3.17
C LYS A 201 -3.09 -31.81 -2.06
N HIS A 202 -2.70 -30.57 -2.36
CA HIS A 202 -2.82 -29.42 -1.45
C HIS A 202 -4.14 -28.66 -1.60
N ASN A 203 -5.16 -29.23 -2.25
CA ASN A 203 -6.47 -28.60 -2.49
C ASN A 203 -6.42 -27.32 -3.35
N LEU A 204 -5.39 -27.16 -4.18
CA LEU A 204 -5.23 -26.02 -5.08
C LEU A 204 -5.69 -26.36 -6.50
N ILE A 205 -5.77 -25.34 -7.35
CA ILE A 205 -6.04 -25.40 -8.81
C ILE A 205 -7.31 -26.14 -9.24
N LYS A 206 -8.32 -26.26 -8.36
CA LYS A 206 -9.63 -26.89 -8.68
C LYS A 206 -10.39 -26.14 -9.78
N GLY A 207 -10.02 -24.89 -9.99
CA GLY A 207 -10.49 -24.00 -11.05
C GLY A 207 -9.75 -24.11 -12.38
N GLY A 208 -8.54 -24.67 -12.37
CA GLY A 208 -7.64 -24.65 -13.53
C GLY A 208 -8.17 -25.46 -14.70
N ASP A 209 -7.96 -24.97 -15.91
CA ASP A 209 -8.22 -25.67 -17.17
C ASP A 209 -7.21 -25.26 -18.26
N LEU A 210 -7.39 -25.78 -19.48
CA LEU A 210 -6.49 -25.52 -20.62
C LEU A 210 -6.73 -24.17 -21.31
N ASP A 211 -7.76 -23.43 -20.91
CA ASP A 211 -8.17 -22.15 -21.47
C ASP A 211 -7.82 -20.98 -20.52
N ASN A 212 -7.70 -21.24 -19.22
CA ASN A 212 -7.38 -20.25 -18.18
C ASN A 212 -5.93 -20.29 -17.64
N ALA A 213 -5.10 -21.21 -18.13
CA ALA A 213 -3.67 -21.26 -17.84
C ALA A 213 -2.90 -21.92 -18.98
N LEU A 214 -1.70 -21.45 -19.28
CA LEU A 214 -0.73 -22.17 -20.12
C LEU A 214 -0.26 -23.43 -19.38
N VAL A 215 -0.44 -24.59 -20.01
CA VAL A 215 -0.06 -25.86 -19.42
C VAL A 215 1.15 -26.42 -20.15
N ILE A 216 2.28 -26.46 -19.43
CA ILE A 216 3.60 -26.78 -19.96
C ILE A 216 3.92 -28.24 -19.66
N TYR A 217 3.95 -29.06 -20.70
CA TYR A 217 4.34 -30.47 -20.63
C TYR A 217 5.81 -30.61 -21.01
N ASP A 218 6.69 -30.62 -20.01
CA ASP A 218 8.14 -30.61 -20.19
C ASP A 218 8.86 -31.89 -19.75
N GLN A 219 8.13 -32.86 -19.21
CA GLN A 219 8.62 -34.18 -18.83
C GLN A 219 7.63 -35.24 -19.27
N GLU A 220 8.14 -36.34 -19.83
CA GLU A 220 7.29 -37.45 -20.26
C GLU A 220 6.56 -38.10 -19.08
N MET A 221 5.30 -38.43 -19.33
CA MET A 221 4.36 -39.04 -18.41
C MET A 221 3.51 -40.05 -19.18
N SER A 222 3.12 -41.15 -18.53
CA SER A 222 2.26 -42.14 -19.19
C SER A 222 0.87 -41.56 -19.47
N GLN A 223 0.22 -42.01 -20.54
CA GLN A 223 -1.11 -41.54 -20.90
C GLN A 223 -2.12 -41.83 -19.78
N GLU A 224 -2.00 -42.97 -19.09
CA GLU A 224 -2.87 -43.31 -17.97
C GLU A 224 -2.77 -42.27 -16.83
N LYS A 225 -1.57 -41.75 -16.57
CA LYS A 225 -1.37 -40.73 -15.53
C LYS A 225 -1.90 -39.36 -15.98
N LEU A 226 -1.78 -39.02 -17.26
CA LEU A 226 -2.40 -37.81 -17.82
C LEU A 226 -3.94 -37.89 -17.75
N ASP A 227 -4.52 -39.04 -18.08
CA ASP A 227 -5.96 -39.27 -18.00
C ASP A 227 -6.46 -39.19 -16.56
N GLN A 228 -5.73 -39.75 -15.59
CA GLN A 228 -6.03 -39.59 -14.16
C GLN A 228 -6.03 -38.13 -13.69
N LEU A 229 -5.07 -37.33 -14.16
CA LEU A 229 -5.03 -35.89 -13.85
C LEU A 229 -6.23 -35.18 -14.48
N ALA A 230 -6.55 -35.50 -15.74
CA ALA A 230 -7.69 -34.93 -16.45
C ALA A 230 -9.02 -35.26 -15.76
N ASP A 231 -9.20 -36.51 -15.32
CA ASP A 231 -10.38 -36.95 -14.55
C ASP A 231 -10.51 -36.19 -13.23
N THR A 232 -9.40 -36.03 -12.50
CA THR A 232 -9.36 -35.31 -11.22
C THR A 232 -9.68 -33.82 -11.39
N MET A 233 -9.23 -33.22 -12.48
CA MET A 233 -9.51 -31.81 -12.81
C MET A 233 -10.85 -31.62 -13.52
N HIS A 234 -11.55 -32.70 -13.87
CA HIS A 234 -12.80 -32.70 -14.63
C HIS A 234 -12.67 -32.01 -16.00
N ILE A 235 -11.57 -32.27 -16.71
CA ILE A 235 -11.31 -31.79 -18.07
C ILE A 235 -11.28 -32.94 -19.09
N PRO A 236 -11.54 -32.69 -20.38
CA PRO A 236 -11.49 -33.73 -21.40
C PRO A 236 -10.11 -34.37 -21.52
N HIS A 237 -10.07 -35.68 -21.74
CA HIS A 237 -8.83 -36.39 -22.04
C HIS A 237 -8.20 -35.84 -23.32
N LYS A 238 -6.87 -35.75 -23.32
CA LYS A 238 -6.11 -35.28 -24.47
C LYS A 238 -4.93 -36.21 -24.69
N LEU A 239 -4.79 -36.68 -25.92
CA LEU A 239 -3.64 -37.46 -26.32
C LEU A 239 -2.44 -36.53 -26.49
N VAL A 240 -1.41 -36.70 -25.67
CA VAL A 240 -0.21 -35.87 -25.67
C VAL A 240 1.00 -36.74 -25.99
N ASN A 241 1.51 -36.64 -27.22
CA ASN A 241 2.60 -37.47 -27.72
C ASN A 241 3.95 -36.74 -27.86
N LYS A 242 3.99 -35.44 -27.54
CA LYS A 242 5.18 -34.60 -27.63
C LYS A 242 5.20 -33.59 -26.50
N LEU A 243 6.41 -33.27 -26.02
CA LEU A 243 6.64 -32.18 -25.08
C LEU A 243 6.30 -30.83 -25.71
N GLY A 244 5.77 -29.90 -24.92
CA GLY A 244 5.34 -28.58 -25.38
C GLY A 244 4.17 -28.00 -24.58
N TYR A 245 3.46 -27.05 -25.18
CA TYR A 245 2.23 -26.48 -24.62
C TYR A 245 1.04 -27.34 -25.03
N ILE A 246 0.21 -27.76 -24.05
CA ILE A 246 -0.94 -28.64 -24.31
C ILE A 246 -2.28 -27.89 -24.33
N ASN A 247 -2.25 -26.55 -24.42
CA ASN A 247 -3.42 -25.69 -24.46
C ASN A 247 -4.35 -25.95 -25.66
N ASN A 248 -5.60 -25.48 -25.55
CA ASN A 248 -6.56 -25.48 -26.66
C ASN A 248 -6.29 -24.35 -27.66
N LYS A 249 -5.76 -23.23 -27.15
CA LYS A 249 -5.38 -22.04 -27.93
C LYS A 249 -3.86 -21.91 -27.93
N PRO A 250 -3.26 -21.42 -29.03
CA PRO A 250 -1.84 -21.16 -29.08
C PRO A 250 -1.43 -20.07 -28.09
N LEU A 251 -0.11 -19.90 -27.92
CA LEU A 251 0.43 -18.74 -27.21
C LEU A 251 0.02 -17.44 -27.91
N LYS A 252 -0.24 -16.40 -27.13
CA LYS A 252 -0.46 -15.03 -27.61
C LYS A 252 0.86 -14.36 -27.97
N TYR A 253 1.89 -14.67 -27.20
CA TYR A 253 3.24 -14.14 -27.38
C TYR A 253 4.26 -15.27 -27.22
N ASP A 254 5.35 -15.23 -27.99
CA ASP A 254 6.43 -16.23 -27.85
C ASP A 254 7.03 -16.24 -26.44
N ASN A 255 7.00 -15.09 -25.76
CA ASN A 255 7.46 -14.89 -24.38
C ASN A 255 6.31 -14.66 -23.37
N GLU A 256 5.12 -15.21 -23.63
CA GLU A 256 3.92 -15.06 -22.78
C GLU A 256 4.20 -15.35 -21.28
N PRO A 257 4.94 -16.41 -20.89
CA PRO A 257 5.29 -16.64 -19.47
C PRO A 257 6.10 -15.51 -18.83
N ALA A 258 7.03 -14.87 -19.56
CA ALA A 258 7.82 -13.75 -19.06
C ALA A 258 6.97 -12.48 -18.88
N ARG A 259 6.05 -12.22 -19.82
CA ARG A 259 5.09 -11.12 -19.75
C ARG A 259 4.10 -11.33 -18.60
N HIS A 260 3.63 -12.56 -18.38
CA HIS A 260 2.80 -12.89 -17.23
C HIS A 260 3.52 -12.60 -15.91
N LYS A 261 4.79 -13.01 -15.78
CA LYS A 261 5.57 -12.69 -14.57
C LYS A 261 5.86 -11.19 -14.39
N LEU A 262 5.85 -10.41 -15.48
CA LEU A 262 5.88 -8.96 -15.43
C LEU A 262 4.56 -8.40 -14.87
N MET A 263 3.43 -8.93 -15.32
CA MET A 263 2.10 -8.59 -14.80
C MET A 263 1.97 -8.91 -13.30
N ASP A 264 2.36 -10.12 -12.87
CA ASP A 264 2.37 -10.51 -11.45
C ASP A 264 3.15 -9.52 -10.60
N LEU A 265 4.37 -9.17 -11.04
CA LEU A 265 5.23 -8.22 -10.37
C LEU A 265 4.58 -6.83 -10.27
N MET A 266 3.90 -6.38 -11.31
CA MET A 266 3.15 -5.13 -11.28
C MET A 266 1.99 -5.18 -10.29
N GLY A 267 1.22 -6.28 -10.27
CA GLY A 267 0.13 -6.49 -9.32
C GLY A 267 0.61 -6.46 -7.87
N ASP A 268 1.70 -7.15 -7.57
CA ASP A 268 2.29 -7.19 -6.24
C ASP A 268 2.85 -5.83 -5.80
N LEU A 269 3.47 -5.08 -6.72
CA LEU A 269 4.00 -3.74 -6.43
C LEU A 269 2.92 -2.67 -6.36
N ALA A 270 1.74 -2.88 -6.93
CA ALA A 270 0.59 -1.98 -6.72
C ALA A 270 0.23 -1.86 -5.22
N LEU A 271 0.54 -2.89 -4.43
CA LEU A 271 0.31 -2.94 -2.98
C LEU A 271 1.24 -2.01 -2.17
N ILE A 272 2.14 -1.25 -2.80
CA ILE A 272 2.82 -0.14 -2.12
C ILE A 272 1.86 1.02 -1.78
N GLY A 273 0.70 1.08 -2.44
CA GLY A 273 -0.34 2.07 -2.21
C GLY A 273 -0.05 3.46 -2.79
N LYS A 274 0.94 3.58 -3.68
CA LYS A 274 1.29 4.80 -4.43
C LYS A 274 1.79 4.44 -5.83
N PRO A 275 1.61 5.29 -6.85
CA PRO A 275 2.29 5.11 -8.13
C PRO A 275 3.81 5.25 -7.97
N LEU A 276 4.57 4.46 -8.73
CA LEU A 276 6.03 4.36 -8.66
C LEU A 276 6.70 5.12 -9.81
N LYS A 277 7.76 5.87 -9.50
CA LYS A 277 8.76 6.32 -10.49
C LYS A 277 10.08 5.61 -10.24
N GLY A 278 10.50 4.79 -11.19
CA GLY A 278 11.66 3.91 -11.09
C GLY A 278 11.72 2.90 -12.23
N HIS A 279 12.92 2.35 -12.45
CA HIS A 279 13.13 1.23 -13.35
C HIS A 279 13.33 -0.05 -12.55
N ILE A 280 12.48 -1.04 -12.76
CA ILE A 280 12.53 -2.33 -12.06
C ILE A 280 13.22 -3.36 -12.95
N ILE A 281 14.20 -4.06 -12.40
CA ILE A 281 14.85 -5.22 -13.01
C ILE A 281 14.61 -6.42 -12.09
N ALA A 282 13.89 -7.42 -12.58
CA ALA A 282 13.55 -8.60 -11.81
C ALA A 282 14.08 -9.86 -12.49
N THR A 283 14.87 -10.65 -11.75
CA THR A 283 15.39 -11.94 -12.18
C THR A 283 14.70 -13.03 -11.38
N ARG A 284 14.07 -13.99 -12.07
CA ARG A 284 13.24 -15.05 -11.49
C ARG A 284 12.21 -14.50 -10.48
N PRO A 285 11.40 -13.48 -10.85
CA PRO A 285 10.42 -12.91 -9.92
C PRO A 285 9.37 -13.93 -9.47
N GLY A 286 8.80 -13.68 -8.29
CA GLY A 286 7.69 -14.42 -7.73
C GLY A 286 7.11 -13.68 -6.53
N HIS A 287 5.88 -14.00 -6.14
CA HIS A 287 5.11 -13.21 -5.17
C HIS A 287 5.84 -12.97 -3.84
N ASN A 288 6.62 -13.94 -3.35
CA ASN A 288 7.40 -13.78 -2.11
C ASN A 288 8.40 -12.62 -2.19
N ILE A 289 9.26 -12.62 -3.21
CA ILE A 289 10.30 -11.61 -3.35
C ILE A 289 9.73 -10.26 -3.80
N ASN A 290 8.66 -10.28 -4.60
CA ASN A 290 7.91 -9.10 -4.98
C ASN A 290 7.32 -8.43 -3.72
N ASN A 291 6.72 -9.21 -2.82
CA ASN A 291 6.20 -8.70 -1.55
C ASN A 291 7.30 -8.17 -0.63
N LYS A 292 8.46 -8.85 -0.54
CA LYS A 292 9.64 -8.34 0.20
C LYS A 292 10.04 -6.95 -0.29
N MET A 293 10.09 -6.75 -1.61
CA MET A 293 10.36 -5.44 -2.21
C MET A 293 9.24 -4.43 -1.90
N ALA A 294 7.97 -4.80 -2.07
CA ALA A 294 6.83 -3.94 -1.78
C ALA A 294 6.82 -3.46 -0.31
N ARG A 295 7.08 -4.35 0.65
CA ARG A 295 7.19 -4.02 2.08
C ARG A 295 8.37 -3.09 2.38
N LEU A 296 9.50 -3.26 1.71
CA LEU A 296 10.65 -2.37 1.85
C LEU A 296 10.30 -0.95 1.37
N ILE A 297 9.64 -0.83 0.22
CA ILE A 297 9.13 0.45 -0.29
C ILE A 297 8.11 1.05 0.66
N ARG A 298 7.13 0.27 1.15
CA ARG A 298 6.12 0.74 2.13
C ARG A 298 6.77 1.33 3.37
N LYS A 299 7.81 0.68 3.90
CA LYS A 299 8.58 1.17 5.04
C LYS A 299 9.26 2.50 4.72
N ASP A 300 9.79 2.66 3.51
CA ASP A 300 10.39 3.91 3.07
C ASP A 300 9.36 5.02 2.84
N ILE A 301 8.21 4.73 2.22
CA ILE A 301 7.08 5.67 2.08
C ILE A 301 6.68 6.21 3.46
N LYS A 302 6.45 5.30 4.44
CA LYS A 302 6.12 5.70 5.81
C LYS A 302 7.21 6.57 6.44
N ARG A 303 8.49 6.33 6.14
CA ARG A 303 9.60 7.18 6.62
C ARG A 303 9.63 8.55 5.95
N GLN A 304 9.39 8.61 4.64
CA GLN A 304 9.36 9.87 3.88
C GLN A 304 8.18 10.76 4.28
N GLU A 305 7.03 10.16 4.62
CA GLU A 305 5.89 10.90 5.17
C GLU A 305 6.20 11.50 6.56
N ILE A 306 7.07 10.87 7.34
CA ILE A 306 7.48 11.31 8.68
C ILE A 306 8.86 11.99 8.61
N GLN A 307 9.07 12.89 7.65
CA GLN A 307 10.25 13.76 7.65
C GLN A 307 10.06 14.93 8.62
N ALA A 308 11.14 15.28 9.32
CA ALA A 308 11.17 16.45 10.18
C ALA A 308 10.87 17.69 9.33
N PRO A 309 9.94 18.57 9.77
CA PRO A 309 9.76 19.86 9.13
C PRO A 309 11.07 20.66 9.12
N VAL A 310 11.34 21.38 8.04
CA VAL A 310 12.51 22.24 7.95
C VAL A 310 12.25 23.52 8.75
N TYR A 311 12.96 23.68 9.87
CA TYR A 311 12.91 24.89 10.67
C TYR A 311 14.08 25.83 10.30
N ASN A 312 13.76 26.96 9.67
CA ASN A 312 14.69 28.05 9.41
C ASN A 312 14.42 29.19 10.42
N ALA A 313 15.40 29.47 11.29
CA ALA A 313 15.28 30.49 12.33
C ALA A 313 15.31 31.93 11.80
N ASP A 314 15.76 32.15 10.56
CA ASP A 314 15.81 33.48 9.92
C ASP A 314 14.44 33.93 9.39
N LEU A 315 13.48 33.00 9.25
CA LEU A 315 12.14 33.31 8.79
C LEU A 315 11.23 33.71 9.95
N PRO A 316 10.34 34.71 9.75
CA PRO A 316 9.34 35.06 10.76
C PRO A 316 8.36 33.89 10.97
N PRO A 317 7.89 33.66 12.21
CA PRO A 317 6.90 32.62 12.48
C PRO A 317 5.53 33.01 11.91
N VAL A 318 4.71 32.01 11.60
CA VAL A 318 3.28 32.21 11.28
C VAL A 318 2.52 32.68 12.52
N MET A 319 2.85 32.14 13.70
CA MET A 319 2.37 32.65 14.99
C MET A 319 3.54 32.74 15.97
N ASP A 320 3.78 33.92 16.52
CA ASP A 320 4.72 34.11 17.61
C ASP A 320 4.09 33.80 18.97
N ASN A 321 4.88 33.91 20.04
CA ASN A 321 4.43 33.63 21.40
C ASN A 321 3.31 34.58 21.87
N ILE A 322 3.25 35.81 21.36
CA ILE A 322 2.22 36.81 21.69
C ILE A 322 0.90 36.34 21.09
N ARG A 323 0.90 35.96 19.81
CA ARG A 323 -0.28 35.44 19.13
C ARG A 323 -0.77 34.14 19.76
N ILE A 324 0.14 33.22 20.08
CA ILE A 324 -0.19 31.97 20.76
C ILE A 324 -0.87 32.24 22.11
N LYS A 325 -0.37 33.22 22.89
CA LYS A 325 -0.95 33.60 24.19
C LYS A 325 -2.38 34.17 24.10
N GLN A 326 -2.74 34.79 22.97
CA GLN A 326 -4.10 35.26 22.71
C GLN A 326 -5.04 34.08 22.43
N LEU A 327 -4.57 33.09 21.67
CA LEU A 327 -5.39 31.95 21.24
C LEU A 327 -5.52 30.88 22.32
N LEU A 328 -4.44 30.55 23.02
CA LEU A 328 -4.45 29.52 24.05
C LEU A 328 -4.69 30.12 25.44
N PRO A 329 -5.45 29.44 26.32
CA PRO A 329 -5.65 29.88 27.70
C PRO A 329 -4.41 29.69 28.60
N HIS A 330 -3.47 28.84 28.18
CA HIS A 330 -2.27 28.48 28.95
C HIS A 330 -1.37 29.69 29.22
N ARG A 331 -0.77 29.75 30.41
CA ARG A 331 0.20 30.78 30.82
C ARG A 331 1.41 30.12 31.43
N TRP A 332 2.54 30.83 31.45
CA TRP A 332 3.74 30.35 32.16
C TRP A 332 3.36 29.87 33.58
N PRO A 333 3.84 28.70 34.03
CA PRO A 333 4.85 27.85 33.39
C PRO A 333 4.32 26.80 32.38
N PHE A 334 3.05 26.85 31.99
CA PHE A 334 2.39 25.81 31.19
C PHE A 334 2.09 26.19 29.73
N GLN A 335 2.43 27.40 29.28
CA GLN A 335 2.46 27.72 27.85
C GLN A 335 3.79 27.20 27.28
N LEU A 336 3.77 26.04 26.64
CA LEU A 336 4.98 25.29 26.27
C LEU A 336 5.45 25.55 24.83
N VAL A 337 4.55 25.95 23.94
CA VAL A 337 4.86 26.20 22.53
C VAL A 337 5.31 27.64 22.36
N ASP A 338 6.47 27.83 21.74
CA ASP A 338 7.08 29.16 21.55
C ASP A 338 6.60 29.84 20.28
N LYS A 339 6.40 29.08 19.20
CA LYS A 339 5.94 29.58 17.90
C LYS A 339 5.36 28.50 17.01
N VAL A 340 4.57 28.91 16.03
CA VAL A 340 4.10 28.10 14.90
C VAL A 340 4.79 28.59 13.64
N ILE A 341 5.39 27.67 12.88
CA ILE A 341 6.14 27.99 11.65
C ILE A 341 5.40 27.59 10.37
N GLU A 342 4.41 26.69 10.49
CA GLU A 342 3.59 26.25 9.38
C GLU A 342 2.19 25.91 9.88
N ILE A 343 1.17 26.28 9.12
CA ILE A 343 -0.22 25.92 9.40
C ILE A 343 -0.98 25.79 8.08
N SER A 344 -1.80 24.75 7.96
CA SER A 344 -2.71 24.54 6.83
C SER A 344 -4.12 24.22 7.35
N GLU A 345 -5.01 23.73 6.48
CA GLU A 345 -6.31 23.20 6.92
C GLU A 345 -6.19 21.86 7.64
N ARG A 346 -5.11 21.10 7.41
CA ARG A 346 -4.98 19.72 7.88
C ARG A 346 -3.76 19.44 8.75
N HIS A 347 -2.80 20.37 8.83
CA HIS A 347 -1.60 20.17 9.62
C HIS A 347 -1.05 21.47 10.21
N VAL A 348 -0.22 21.32 11.24
CA VAL A 348 0.44 22.43 11.93
C VAL A 348 1.84 22.01 12.36
N VAL A 349 2.78 22.97 12.32
CA VAL A 349 4.14 22.78 12.82
C VAL A 349 4.47 23.81 13.90
N GLY A 350 4.67 23.31 15.13
CA GLY A 350 5.02 24.10 16.30
C GLY A 350 6.47 23.90 16.73
N ILE A 351 7.04 24.89 17.40
CA ILE A 351 8.40 24.86 17.93
C ILE A 351 8.37 25.04 19.44
N LYS A 352 9.17 24.23 20.14
CA LYS A 352 9.53 24.44 21.54
C LYS A 352 11.04 24.38 21.70
N ASN A 353 11.61 25.41 22.29
CA ASN A 353 12.98 25.41 22.76
C ASN A 353 12.99 24.87 24.19
N VAL A 354 13.91 23.95 24.46
CA VAL A 354 14.03 23.30 25.77
C VAL A 354 15.17 23.98 26.52
N THR A 355 14.84 24.70 27.58
CA THR A 355 15.82 25.50 28.32
C THR A 355 16.07 24.96 29.71
N GLY A 356 17.32 24.98 30.19
CA GLY A 356 17.69 24.39 31.48
C GLY A 356 17.07 25.07 32.71
N ASN A 357 16.49 26.26 32.54
CA ASN A 357 15.78 27.00 33.57
C ASN A 357 14.29 26.62 33.71
N GLU A 358 13.77 25.69 32.89
CA GLU A 358 12.39 25.21 33.04
C GLU A 358 12.20 24.47 34.36
N GLN A 359 11.12 24.79 35.08
CA GLN A 359 10.92 24.39 36.48
C GLN A 359 10.94 22.87 36.70
N PHE A 360 10.52 22.09 35.71
CA PHE A 360 10.48 20.64 35.83
C PHE A 360 11.88 20.00 35.86
N PHE A 361 12.93 20.66 35.36
CA PHE A 361 14.30 20.14 35.48
C PHE A 361 14.84 20.18 36.91
N ILE A 362 14.28 21.04 37.78
CA ILE A 362 14.68 21.13 39.19
C ILE A 362 14.39 19.82 39.94
N GLY A 363 13.31 19.13 39.59
CA GLY A 363 12.80 18.00 40.36
C GLY A 363 12.59 16.68 39.60
N HIS A 364 12.60 16.67 38.26
CA HIS A 364 12.36 15.44 37.50
C HIS A 364 13.56 14.49 37.55
N PHE A 365 14.76 14.97 37.18
CA PHE A 365 16.05 14.27 37.30
C PHE A 365 17.18 15.31 37.42
N PRO A 366 17.55 15.73 38.65
CA PRO A 366 18.47 16.86 38.85
C PRO A 366 19.87 16.66 38.24
N ASP A 367 20.42 15.45 38.33
CA ASP A 367 21.76 15.11 37.83
C ASP A 367 21.76 14.64 36.36
N GLU A 368 20.58 14.41 35.80
CA GLU A 368 20.40 13.96 34.42
C GLU A 368 19.15 14.63 33.81
N PRO A 369 19.21 15.93 33.49
CA PRO A 369 18.03 16.70 33.12
C PRO A 369 17.37 16.16 31.85
N VAL A 370 16.15 15.64 31.99
CA VAL A 370 15.33 15.11 30.89
C VAL A 370 13.94 15.75 30.94
N MET A 371 13.42 16.21 29.80
CA MET A 371 12.07 16.77 29.72
C MET A 371 11.04 15.63 29.89
N PRO A 372 10.10 15.72 30.85
CA PRO A 372 9.06 14.71 31.03
C PRO A 372 8.28 14.45 29.74
N GLY A 373 8.12 13.17 29.38
CA GLY A 373 7.40 12.78 28.17
C GLY A 373 5.98 13.35 28.10
N VAL A 374 5.28 13.40 29.23
CA VAL A 374 3.94 13.99 29.35
C VAL A 374 3.89 15.48 28.98
N LEU A 375 4.98 16.24 29.22
CA LEU A 375 5.05 17.64 28.81
C LEU A 375 5.34 17.79 27.31
N GLN A 376 6.02 16.81 26.70
CA GLN A 376 6.16 16.77 25.24
C GLN A 376 4.79 16.50 24.59
N ILE A 377 3.98 15.62 25.20
CA ILE A 377 2.60 15.37 24.78
C ILE A 377 1.74 16.64 24.92
N GLU A 378 1.82 17.32 26.06
CA GLU A 378 1.10 18.58 26.29
C GLU A 378 1.51 19.67 25.28
N ALA A 379 2.81 19.81 24.97
CA ALA A 379 3.27 20.78 23.98
C ALA A 379 2.76 20.44 22.55
N MET A 380 2.71 19.15 22.19
CA MET A 380 2.06 18.70 20.96
C MET A 380 0.56 19.03 20.98
N ALA A 381 -0.11 18.84 22.12
CA ALA A 381 -1.52 19.20 22.29
C ALA A 381 -1.81 20.67 22.02
N GLN A 382 -1.00 21.54 22.61
CA GLN A 382 -1.10 22.99 22.43
C GLN A 382 -0.90 23.35 20.96
N THR A 383 0.07 22.71 20.30
CA THR A 383 0.31 22.87 18.87
C THR A 383 -0.91 22.44 18.04
N GLY A 384 -1.48 21.26 18.32
CA GLY A 384 -2.69 20.78 17.64
C GLY A 384 -3.93 21.66 17.92
N GLY A 385 -4.07 22.16 19.14
CA GLY A 385 -5.13 23.09 19.52
C GLY A 385 -5.08 24.38 18.69
N LEU A 386 -3.87 24.90 18.40
CA LEU A 386 -3.70 26.08 17.54
C LEU A 386 -4.19 25.84 16.10
N LEU A 387 -4.02 24.63 15.54
CA LEU A 387 -4.59 24.28 14.24
C LEU A 387 -6.11 24.44 14.26
N ILE A 388 -6.75 23.87 15.28
CA ILE A 388 -8.21 23.83 15.35
C ILE A 388 -8.81 25.18 15.67
N LEU A 389 -8.21 25.92 16.60
CA LEU A 389 -8.65 27.28 16.92
C LEU A 389 -8.54 28.20 15.70
N ASN A 390 -7.61 27.96 14.78
CA ASN A 390 -7.51 28.73 13.54
C ASN A 390 -8.68 28.47 12.56
N THR A 391 -9.51 27.44 12.79
CA THR A 391 -10.64 27.08 11.92
C THR A 391 -12.01 27.55 12.44
N VAL A 392 -12.10 28.05 13.68
CA VAL A 392 -13.37 28.45 14.31
C VAL A 392 -13.50 29.97 14.42
N PRO A 393 -14.72 30.54 14.33
CA PRO A 393 -14.94 31.96 14.56
C PRO A 393 -14.74 32.28 16.05
N ASP A 394 -14.18 33.45 16.36
CA ASP A 394 -13.91 33.90 17.74
C ASP A 394 -13.14 32.84 18.59
N PRO A 395 -11.92 32.44 18.18
CA PRO A 395 -11.19 31.33 18.80
C PRO A 395 -11.01 31.45 20.31
N GLU A 396 -10.93 32.67 20.84
CA GLU A 396 -10.76 32.95 22.27
C GLU A 396 -11.97 32.52 23.13
N ARG A 397 -13.09 32.14 22.50
CA ARG A 397 -14.27 31.59 23.19
C ARG A 397 -14.26 30.07 23.26
N TYR A 398 -13.26 29.40 22.71
CA TYR A 398 -13.18 27.95 22.68
C TYR A 398 -12.03 27.43 23.53
N SER A 399 -12.15 26.20 23.99
CA SER A 399 -11.04 25.45 24.58
C SER A 399 -11.04 24.02 24.08
N THR A 400 -9.85 23.47 24.00
CA THR A 400 -9.60 22.11 23.52
C THR A 400 -9.29 21.23 24.72
N TYR A 401 -10.15 20.24 24.98
CA TYR A 401 -9.99 19.28 26.06
C TYR A 401 -9.56 17.93 25.51
N PHE A 402 -8.54 17.32 26.12
CA PHE A 402 -8.16 15.95 25.76
C PHE A 402 -9.24 14.95 26.16
N LEU A 403 -9.59 14.07 25.22
CA LEU A 403 -10.45 12.93 25.46
C LEU A 403 -9.64 11.63 25.55
N LYS A 404 -8.64 11.46 24.69
CA LYS A 404 -7.91 10.20 24.55
C LYS A 404 -6.50 10.44 24.02
N ILE A 405 -5.55 9.63 24.48
CA ILE A 405 -4.19 9.57 23.97
C ILE A 405 -3.85 8.10 23.76
N GLU A 406 -3.38 7.75 22.57
CA GLU A 406 -3.03 6.37 22.19
C GLU A 406 -1.73 6.31 21.39
N ASN A 407 -1.20 5.10 21.24
CA ASN A 407 -0.03 4.80 20.40
C ASN A 407 1.20 5.67 20.72
N VAL A 408 1.36 6.09 21.98
CA VAL A 408 2.47 6.93 22.42
C VAL A 408 3.77 6.15 22.43
N LYS A 409 4.82 6.68 21.79
CA LYS A 409 6.18 6.15 21.92
C LYS A 409 7.18 7.27 22.19
N PHE A 410 7.92 7.13 23.28
CA PHE A 410 9.09 7.95 23.60
C PHE A 410 10.33 7.23 23.08
N ARG A 411 10.95 7.76 22.04
CA ARG A 411 12.04 7.11 21.30
C ARG A 411 13.42 7.54 21.81
N GLN A 412 13.57 8.80 22.19
CA GLN A 412 14.84 9.38 22.62
C GLN A 412 14.63 10.39 23.75
N LYS A 413 15.68 10.61 24.57
CA LYS A 413 15.68 11.65 25.59
C LYS A 413 15.66 13.02 24.92
N VAL A 414 14.97 13.96 25.58
CA VAL A 414 14.98 15.38 25.22
C VAL A 414 15.57 16.12 26.40
N VAL A 415 16.60 16.93 26.16
CA VAL A 415 17.43 17.55 27.20
C VAL A 415 17.53 19.07 26.98
N PRO A 416 17.96 19.85 27.99
CA PRO A 416 18.24 21.28 27.80
C PRO A 416 19.17 21.54 26.61
N GLY A 417 18.80 22.51 25.77
CA GLY A 417 19.51 22.85 24.54
C GLY A 417 18.86 22.28 23.27
N ASP A 418 17.99 21.28 23.39
CA ASP A 418 17.24 20.76 22.25
C ASP A 418 16.19 21.76 21.74
N THR A 419 15.95 21.71 20.43
CA THR A 419 14.78 22.32 19.79
C THR A 419 13.83 21.21 19.36
N LEU A 420 12.65 21.18 19.97
CA LEU A 420 11.57 20.31 19.57
C LEU A 420 10.79 20.94 18.43
N ILE A 421 10.66 20.19 17.34
CA ILE A 421 9.80 20.51 16.20
C ILE A 421 8.60 19.56 16.27
N PHE A 422 7.41 20.08 16.48
CA PHE A 422 6.18 19.30 16.51
C PHE A 422 5.49 19.38 15.17
N ARG A 423 5.20 18.26 14.53
CA ARG A 423 4.32 18.16 13.36
C ARG A 423 3.07 17.41 13.76
N LEU A 424 1.90 18.02 13.59
CA LEU A 424 0.63 17.36 13.82
C LEU A 424 -0.25 17.41 12.57
N ASP A 425 -0.83 16.27 12.21
CA ASP A 425 -1.71 16.10 11.06
C ASP A 425 -3.09 15.58 11.52
N LEU A 426 -4.18 16.11 10.95
CA LEU A 426 -5.55 15.63 11.17
C LEU A 426 -5.73 14.22 10.59
N MET A 427 -6.12 13.28 11.44
CA MET A 427 -6.41 11.89 11.01
C MET A 427 -7.75 11.80 10.28
N ASP A 428 -8.74 12.54 10.75
CA ASP A 428 -10.11 12.52 10.24
C ASP A 428 -10.69 13.94 10.12
N GLN A 429 -11.84 14.05 9.46
CA GLN A 429 -12.63 15.28 9.49
C GLN A 429 -13.15 15.56 10.90
N ILE A 430 -13.19 16.85 11.26
CA ILE A 430 -13.74 17.30 12.53
C ILE A 430 -15.24 17.03 12.56
N ARG A 431 -15.71 16.25 13.54
CA ARG A 431 -17.14 15.88 13.68
C ARG A 431 -17.62 16.18 15.08
N ARG A 432 -18.70 16.96 15.21
CA ARG A 432 -19.30 17.34 16.51
C ARG A 432 -18.28 17.93 17.50
N GLY A 433 -17.30 18.68 16.99
CA GLY A 433 -16.22 19.26 17.79
C GLY A 433 -15.16 18.26 18.25
N ILE A 434 -15.24 16.98 17.87
CA ILE A 434 -14.21 15.98 18.14
C ILE A 434 -13.17 16.03 17.02
N VAL A 435 -11.91 16.04 17.43
CA VAL A 435 -10.73 16.11 16.57
C VAL A 435 -9.81 14.96 16.93
N SER A 436 -9.37 14.22 15.92
CA SER A 436 -8.31 13.21 16.05
C SER A 436 -7.07 13.66 15.27
N MET A 437 -5.91 13.62 15.92
CA MET A 437 -4.64 14.07 15.36
C MET A 437 -3.55 13.03 15.59
N LYS A 438 -2.62 12.96 14.63
CA LYS A 438 -1.36 12.24 14.80
C LYS A 438 -0.23 13.26 14.91
N GLY A 439 0.61 13.10 15.93
CA GLY A 439 1.72 14.00 16.21
C GLY A 439 3.07 13.32 16.23
N TYR A 440 4.07 14.02 15.72
CA TYR A 440 5.48 13.68 15.81
C TYR A 440 6.27 14.85 16.39
N ALA A 441 7.13 14.57 17.34
CA ALA A 441 8.13 15.50 17.86
C ALA A 441 9.51 15.10 17.34
N PHE A 442 10.27 16.07 16.82
CA PHE A 442 11.61 15.86 16.28
C PHE A 442 12.64 16.70 17.03
N VAL A 443 13.87 16.17 17.13
CA VAL A 443 15.10 16.94 17.44
C VAL A 443 16.06 16.70 16.28
N GLY A 444 16.31 17.75 15.50
CA GLY A 444 16.90 17.61 14.17
C GLY A 444 16.03 16.68 13.29
N ASP A 445 16.65 15.69 12.65
CA ASP A 445 15.95 14.72 11.79
C ASP A 445 15.39 13.50 12.54
N LYS A 446 15.55 13.45 13.87
CA LYS A 446 15.21 12.26 14.68
C LYS A 446 13.86 12.46 15.36
N ILE A 447 12.96 11.51 15.19
CA ILE A 447 11.72 11.44 15.98
C ILE A 447 12.09 11.10 17.43
N VAL A 448 11.72 11.98 18.35
CA VAL A 448 11.91 11.78 19.80
C VAL A 448 10.64 11.30 20.49
N THR A 449 9.47 11.73 20.00
CA THR A 449 8.15 11.29 20.51
C THR A 449 7.14 11.18 19.37
N GLU A 450 6.27 10.18 19.41
CA GLU A 450 5.09 10.07 18.54
C GLU A 450 3.85 9.71 19.36
N ALA A 451 2.68 10.18 18.95
CA ALA A 451 1.42 9.89 19.63
C ALA A 451 0.20 10.18 18.74
N GLU A 452 -0.92 9.55 19.06
CA GLU A 452 -2.23 9.85 18.51
C GLU A 452 -3.13 10.43 19.61
N PHE A 453 -3.85 11.49 19.26
CA PHE A 453 -4.59 12.34 20.19
C PHE A 453 -6.03 12.47 19.74
N MET A 454 -6.96 12.44 20.69
CA MET A 454 -8.34 12.87 20.49
C MET A 454 -8.66 14.01 21.45
N ALA A 455 -9.20 15.09 20.91
CA ALA A 455 -9.62 16.25 21.69
C ALA A 455 -11.04 16.68 21.32
N GLN A 456 -11.70 17.36 22.26
CA GLN A 456 -12.98 18.01 22.05
C GLN A 456 -12.81 19.52 22.12
N VAL A 457 -13.29 20.22 21.10
CA VAL A 457 -13.42 21.66 21.07
C VAL A 457 -14.75 22.04 21.70
N VAL A 458 -14.68 22.74 22.83
CA VAL A 458 -15.84 23.17 23.60
C VAL A 458 -15.88 24.69 23.61
N LYS A 459 -17.06 25.26 23.41
CA LYS A 459 -17.28 26.71 23.54
C LYS A 459 -17.43 27.03 25.02
N ASN A 460 -16.51 27.81 25.55
CA ASN A 460 -16.41 28.14 26.98
C ASN A 460 -17.16 29.42 27.36
N LYS A 461 -17.74 30.15 26.40
CA LYS A 461 -18.56 31.35 26.60
C LYS A 461 -19.69 31.48 25.60
#